data_AF-A0A1H1G183-F1
#
_entry.id   AF-A0A1H1G183-F1
#
_cell.length_a   1.000
_cell.length_b   1.000
_cell.length_c   1.000
_cell.angle_alpha   90.00
_cell.angle_beta   90.00
_cell.angle_gamma   90.00
#
_symmetry.space_group_name_H-M   'P 1'
#
loop_
_entity.id
_entity.type
_entity.pdbx_description
1 polymer ?
#
loop_
_entity_poly.entity_id
_entity_poly.type
_entity_poly.pdbx_seq_one_letter_code
_entity_poly.pdbx_strand_id
1 'polypeptide(L)'
;MTGAQVPRVLSIAGTDPTGGAGMQADLKSIAAHDGYGMGVVTALVAQNTHGVRSVHVPDPGFLREQLDAVSDDVTIDAVKVGMLGTAEVVRTVTAWLREHRPPVVVVDPVMVATSGDRLLDEDASAAMSDLFALADLVTPNRAELAVLASLAGVAPAAPRDALGAREAALAVARRWDVLVLAKGGHDDGPTSDDLLVSPSGHVRTFRGPRVATTNTHGTGCSLSSAIATLAAWGGDWELAVGGAKAWLTRALQGADALHVGSGNGPIDHGAVVRERLPEPSWTDRWWDDVAEVLEETIACPFLVGLRDGTLDADVFAGYLAQDVHYLLAYERHLSTLASRTTGDTSAFWSAAASGCGAEAEQLHHRRLAGTHADDPVHPTCAGYLAHLQEAADSGSAGVLAAAVLPCFRVYAWVGTRLGAAPPGHPFADWLGAYGDPGFAASSAAATAEVERLARAGSPAERGAMARAFRRSTAWELAFFRMPLAAPAAAPAAAAPAAPAAGRDSA
;
A
#
# COMPACT_ATOMS: atom_id res chain seq x y z
N MET A 1 -19.28 12.90 15.05
CA MET A 1 -19.74 12.30 13.79
C MET A 1 -20.58 11.10 14.13
N THR A 2 -21.91 11.23 14.11
CA THR A 2 -22.82 10.07 14.18
C THR A 2 -22.52 9.20 12.95
N GLY A 3 -21.95 8.02 13.19
CA GLY A 3 -21.22 7.22 12.22
C GLY A 3 -22.06 6.86 11.01
N ALA A 4 -21.66 7.37 9.84
CA ALA A 4 -22.19 6.86 8.59
C ALA A 4 -21.69 5.42 8.44
N GLN A 5 -22.62 4.48 8.27
CA GLN A 5 -22.33 3.06 8.21
C GLN A 5 -21.77 2.72 6.82
N VAL A 6 -20.65 1.99 6.80
CA VAL A 6 -20.04 1.44 5.57
C VAL A 6 -21.09 0.57 4.83
N PRO A 7 -21.41 0.86 3.55
CA PRO A 7 -22.37 0.08 2.80
C PRO A 7 -21.90 -1.35 2.56
N ARG A 8 -22.79 -2.31 2.80
CA ARG A 8 -22.62 -3.74 2.56
C ARG A 8 -23.18 -4.07 1.18
N VAL A 9 -22.29 -4.25 0.20
CA VAL A 9 -22.63 -4.41 -1.21
C VAL A 9 -22.35 -5.85 -1.66
N LEU A 10 -23.38 -6.55 -2.12
CA LEU A 10 -23.27 -7.91 -2.64
C LEU A 10 -23.09 -7.91 -4.17
N SER A 11 -21.97 -8.45 -4.65
CA SER A 11 -21.78 -8.80 -6.06
C SER A 11 -22.30 -10.22 -6.31
N ILE A 12 -23.18 -10.36 -7.30
CA ILE A 12 -23.65 -11.64 -7.83
C ILE A 12 -23.12 -11.77 -9.26
N ALA A 13 -22.00 -12.45 -9.45
CA ALA A 13 -21.28 -12.48 -10.73
C ALA A 13 -20.37 -13.70 -10.88
N GLY A 14 -19.92 -13.96 -12.11
CA GLY A 14 -18.88 -14.94 -12.36
C GLY A 14 -17.49 -14.44 -11.97
N THR A 15 -16.53 -15.35 -11.85
CA THR A 15 -15.14 -15.01 -11.51
C THR A 15 -14.33 -14.60 -12.73
N ASP A 16 -13.36 -13.70 -12.57
CA ASP A 16 -12.21 -13.55 -13.47
C ASP A 16 -10.92 -13.82 -12.67
N PRO A 17 -10.21 -14.93 -12.90
CA PRO A 17 -9.01 -15.27 -12.16
C PRO A 17 -7.85 -14.26 -12.31
N THR A 18 -7.82 -13.48 -13.39
CA THR A 18 -6.82 -12.40 -13.53
C THR A 18 -7.18 -11.14 -12.75
N GLY A 19 -8.39 -11.09 -12.21
CA GLY A 19 -8.88 -10.05 -11.32
C GLY A 19 -9.20 -8.73 -12.01
N GLY A 20 -9.35 -8.73 -13.34
CA GLY A 20 -9.65 -7.53 -14.12
C GLY A 20 -11.14 -7.23 -14.27
N ALA A 21 -11.97 -8.28 -14.31
CA ALA A 21 -13.43 -8.22 -14.43
C ALA A 21 -14.13 -9.10 -13.38
N GLY A 22 -15.43 -9.36 -13.60
CA GLY A 22 -16.23 -10.26 -12.77
C GLY A 22 -16.33 -9.81 -11.31
N MET A 23 -16.60 -10.77 -10.43
CA MET A 23 -16.71 -10.55 -8.98
C MET A 23 -15.43 -9.91 -8.40
N GLN A 24 -14.25 -10.24 -8.92
CA GLN A 24 -12.98 -9.65 -8.47
C GLN A 24 -12.91 -8.15 -8.74
N ALA A 25 -13.34 -7.70 -9.92
CA ALA A 25 -13.43 -6.28 -10.23
C ALA A 25 -14.51 -5.59 -9.40
N ASP A 26 -15.64 -6.28 -9.17
CA ASP A 26 -16.71 -5.76 -8.33
C ASP A 26 -16.23 -5.47 -6.91
N LEU A 27 -15.59 -6.45 -6.26
CA LEU A 27 -15.05 -6.29 -4.91
C LEU A 27 -13.98 -5.19 -4.82
N LYS A 28 -13.12 -5.06 -5.84
CA LYS A 28 -12.11 -3.99 -5.90
C LYS A 28 -12.77 -2.61 -6.08
N SER A 29 -13.79 -2.51 -6.92
CA SER A 29 -14.56 -1.28 -7.08
C SER A 29 -15.29 -0.88 -5.80
N ILE A 30 -15.93 -1.84 -5.12
CA ILE A 30 -16.62 -1.60 -3.85
C ILE A 30 -15.62 -1.09 -2.80
N ALA A 31 -14.47 -1.76 -2.65
CA ALA A 31 -13.43 -1.35 -1.72
C ALA A 31 -12.83 0.03 -2.06
N ALA A 32 -12.68 0.36 -3.35
CA ALA A 32 -12.19 1.67 -3.78
C ALA A 32 -13.12 2.84 -3.43
N HIS A 33 -14.38 2.54 -3.08
CA HIS A 33 -15.40 3.52 -2.68
C HIS A 33 -15.81 3.36 -1.20
N ASP A 34 -14.94 2.75 -0.39
CA ASP A 34 -15.15 2.56 1.06
C ASP A 34 -16.46 1.82 1.37
N GLY A 35 -16.78 0.81 0.56
CA GLY A 35 -17.85 -0.16 0.80
C GLY A 35 -17.29 -1.51 1.26
N TYR A 36 -18.10 -2.28 1.98
CA TYR A 36 -17.82 -3.68 2.31
C TYR A 36 -18.36 -4.58 1.20
N GLY A 37 -17.46 -5.19 0.43
CA GLY A 37 -17.82 -6.07 -0.68
C GLY A 37 -18.07 -7.51 -0.23
N MET A 38 -19.21 -8.06 -0.63
CA MET A 38 -19.57 -9.47 -0.52
C MET A 38 -19.72 -10.07 -1.92
N GLY A 39 -19.58 -11.38 -2.07
CA GLY A 39 -19.57 -12.04 -3.37
C GLY A 39 -20.29 -13.38 -3.37
N VAL A 40 -21.16 -13.58 -4.34
CA VAL A 40 -21.81 -14.85 -4.65
C VAL A 40 -21.47 -15.23 -6.08
N VAL A 41 -20.89 -16.43 -6.26
CA VAL A 41 -20.35 -16.86 -7.55
C VAL A 41 -21.42 -17.55 -8.37
N THR A 42 -21.71 -17.00 -9.54
CA THR A 42 -22.67 -17.57 -10.52
C THR A 42 -21.98 -18.52 -11.50
N ALA A 43 -20.71 -18.29 -11.79
CA ALA A 43 -19.91 -19.12 -12.68
C ALA A 43 -18.42 -19.01 -12.35
N LEU A 44 -17.72 -20.13 -12.40
CA LEU A 44 -16.26 -20.20 -12.39
C LEU A 44 -15.76 -20.11 -13.84
N VAL A 45 -14.90 -19.13 -14.12
CA VAL A 45 -14.39 -18.89 -15.49
C VAL A 45 -12.89 -19.08 -15.52
N ALA A 46 -12.40 -19.93 -16.42
CA ALA A 46 -10.99 -19.96 -16.77
C ALA A 46 -10.73 -18.87 -17.83
N GLN A 47 -10.41 -17.66 -17.38
CA GLN A 47 -10.16 -16.50 -18.23
C GLN A 47 -8.79 -15.88 -17.94
N ASN A 48 -8.22 -15.21 -18.95
CA ASN A 48 -7.14 -14.25 -18.74
C ASN A 48 -7.25 -13.06 -19.70
N THR A 49 -6.21 -12.23 -19.76
CA THR A 49 -6.15 -11.03 -20.61
C THR A 49 -6.27 -11.32 -22.12
N HIS A 50 -6.18 -12.58 -22.54
CA HIS A 50 -6.35 -13.01 -23.93
C HIS A 50 -7.76 -13.56 -24.24
N GLY A 51 -8.64 -13.68 -23.23
CA GLY A 51 -10.01 -14.13 -23.41
C GLY A 51 -10.41 -15.31 -22.52
N VAL A 52 -11.61 -15.82 -22.77
CA VAL A 52 -12.23 -16.93 -22.02
C VAL A 52 -11.80 -18.27 -22.62
N ARG A 53 -11.40 -19.24 -21.77
CA ARG A 53 -11.04 -20.60 -22.19
C ARG A 53 -12.13 -21.62 -21.88
N SER A 54 -12.76 -21.48 -20.71
CA SER A 54 -13.91 -22.32 -20.31
C SER A 54 -14.72 -21.64 -19.21
N VAL A 55 -15.99 -22.05 -19.11
CA VAL A 55 -16.93 -21.61 -18.09
C VAL A 55 -17.51 -22.86 -17.43
N HIS A 56 -17.55 -22.86 -16.09
CA HIS A 56 -18.22 -23.86 -15.29
C HIS A 56 -19.30 -23.18 -14.46
N VAL A 57 -20.56 -23.56 -14.69
CA VAL A 57 -21.72 -23.06 -13.96
C VAL A 57 -22.05 -24.07 -12.86
N PRO A 58 -21.96 -23.69 -11.57
CA PRO A 58 -22.36 -24.56 -10.46
C PRO A 58 -23.86 -24.90 -10.51
N ASP A 59 -24.24 -25.92 -9.74
CA ASP A 59 -25.65 -26.26 -9.54
C ASP A 59 -26.44 -25.06 -8.97
N PRO A 60 -27.63 -24.73 -9.49
CA PRO A 60 -28.43 -23.61 -9.02
C PRO A 60 -28.88 -23.72 -7.56
N GLY A 61 -29.02 -24.93 -7.02
CA GLY A 61 -29.26 -25.15 -5.59
C GLY A 61 -28.09 -24.65 -4.75
N PHE A 62 -26.85 -24.90 -5.18
CA PHE A 62 -25.67 -24.37 -4.51
C PHE A 62 -25.54 -22.84 -4.65
N LEU A 63 -25.95 -22.27 -5.79
CA LEU A 63 -26.07 -20.81 -5.92
C LEU A 63 -27.07 -20.24 -4.91
N ARG A 64 -28.23 -20.89 -4.75
CA ARG A 64 -29.23 -20.49 -3.77
C ARG A 64 -28.70 -20.55 -2.34
N GLU A 65 -28.00 -21.64 -1.97
CA GLU A 65 -27.35 -21.76 -0.67
C GLU A 65 -26.33 -20.64 -0.39
N GLN A 66 -25.54 -20.23 -1.38
CA GLN A 66 -24.63 -19.08 -1.23
C GLN A 66 -25.38 -17.78 -0.97
N LEU A 67 -26.48 -17.53 -1.71
CA LEU A 67 -27.29 -16.33 -1.55
C LEU A 67 -27.95 -16.29 -0.16
N ASP A 68 -28.56 -17.39 0.24
CA ASP A 68 -29.21 -17.54 1.55
C ASP A 68 -28.20 -17.37 2.70
N ALA A 69 -27.03 -18.00 2.61
CA ALA A 69 -25.98 -17.88 3.63
C ALA A 69 -25.51 -16.43 3.85
N VAL A 70 -25.52 -15.57 2.82
CA VAL A 70 -25.21 -14.14 2.98
C VAL A 70 -26.38 -13.40 3.63
N SER A 71 -27.60 -13.59 3.13
CA SER A 71 -28.79 -12.88 3.63
C SER A 71 -29.24 -13.30 5.02
N ASP A 72 -28.90 -14.52 5.45
CA ASP A 72 -29.23 -15.04 6.78
C ASP A 72 -28.47 -14.33 7.91
N ASP A 73 -27.31 -13.74 7.61
CA ASP A 73 -26.41 -13.12 8.60
C ASP A 73 -26.16 -11.63 8.37
N VAL A 74 -26.06 -11.18 7.11
CA VAL A 74 -25.61 -9.83 6.78
C VAL A 74 -26.74 -9.02 6.14
N THR A 75 -27.06 -7.86 6.72
CA THR A 75 -27.92 -6.88 6.05
C THR A 75 -27.28 -6.45 4.74
N ILE A 76 -28.04 -6.43 3.64
CA ILE A 76 -27.54 -6.06 2.31
C ILE A 76 -28.08 -4.69 1.94
N ASP A 77 -27.19 -3.70 1.77
CA ASP A 77 -27.59 -2.33 1.40
C ASP A 77 -27.69 -2.17 -0.12
N ALA A 78 -26.89 -2.93 -0.86
CA ALA A 78 -26.95 -2.94 -2.32
C ALA A 78 -26.59 -4.31 -2.89
N VAL A 79 -27.18 -4.62 -4.03
CA VAL A 79 -26.80 -5.75 -4.89
C VAL A 79 -26.34 -5.20 -6.24
N LYS A 80 -25.20 -5.67 -6.70
CA LYS A 80 -24.78 -5.57 -8.10
C LYS A 80 -24.85 -6.94 -8.74
N VAL A 81 -25.56 -7.05 -9.85
CA VAL A 81 -25.65 -8.27 -10.66
C VAL A 81 -24.76 -8.12 -11.90
N GLY A 82 -23.91 -9.11 -12.14
CA GLY A 82 -23.05 -9.20 -13.32
C GLY A 82 -23.42 -10.37 -14.23
N MET A 83 -22.41 -11.11 -14.72
CA MET A 83 -22.63 -12.28 -15.59
C MET A 83 -23.41 -13.39 -14.86
N LEU A 84 -24.52 -13.83 -15.46
CA LEU A 84 -25.38 -14.90 -14.92
C LEU A 84 -25.28 -16.22 -15.71
N GLY A 85 -24.87 -16.20 -16.98
CA GLY A 85 -24.58 -17.41 -17.77
C GLY A 85 -25.81 -18.15 -18.32
N THR A 86 -26.74 -18.57 -17.47
CA THR A 86 -27.89 -19.42 -17.87
C THR A 86 -29.23 -18.90 -17.37
N ALA A 87 -30.32 -19.30 -18.04
CA ALA A 87 -31.67 -18.91 -17.65
C ALA A 87 -32.05 -19.40 -16.24
N GLU A 88 -31.50 -20.52 -15.79
CA GLU A 88 -31.77 -21.08 -14.46
C GLU A 88 -31.09 -20.27 -13.35
N VAL A 89 -29.86 -19.83 -13.59
CA VAL A 89 -29.16 -18.89 -12.70
C VAL A 89 -29.91 -17.57 -12.63
N VAL A 90 -30.37 -17.03 -13.77
CA VAL A 90 -31.19 -15.82 -13.80
C VAL A 90 -32.45 -15.98 -12.95
N ARG A 91 -33.20 -17.06 -13.13
CA ARG A 91 -34.41 -17.35 -12.33
C ARG A 91 -34.11 -17.47 -10.84
N THR A 92 -33.01 -18.12 -10.46
CA THR A 92 -32.59 -18.30 -9.07
C THR A 92 -32.30 -16.96 -8.40
N VAL A 93 -31.50 -16.10 -9.04
CA VAL A 93 -31.18 -14.75 -8.55
C VAL A 93 -32.43 -13.88 -8.49
N THR A 94 -33.31 -13.99 -9.49
CA THR A 94 -34.57 -13.22 -9.55
C THR A 94 -35.51 -13.61 -8.42
N ALA A 95 -35.65 -14.91 -8.14
CA ALA A 95 -36.47 -15.40 -7.04
C ALA A 95 -35.93 -14.89 -5.69
N TRP A 96 -34.63 -15.01 -5.45
CA TRP A 96 -34.00 -14.54 -4.22
C TRP A 96 -34.13 -13.01 -4.05
N LEU A 97 -33.99 -12.22 -5.12
CA LEU A 97 -34.20 -10.76 -5.06
C LEU A 97 -35.64 -10.36 -4.75
N ARG A 98 -36.64 -11.14 -5.20
CA ARG A 98 -38.05 -10.91 -4.84
C ARG A 98 -38.31 -11.14 -3.35
N GLU A 99 -37.58 -12.07 -2.74
CA GLU A 99 -37.70 -12.42 -1.32
C GLU A 99 -37.02 -11.39 -0.40
N HIS A 100 -35.85 -10.86 -0.80
CA HIS A 100 -35.02 -10.02 0.09
C HIS A 100 -35.02 -8.52 -0.24
N ARG A 101 -35.24 -8.15 -1.51
CA ARG A 101 -35.32 -6.78 -2.06
C ARG A 101 -34.49 -5.71 -1.30
N PRO A 102 -33.16 -5.64 -1.54
CA PRO A 102 -32.31 -4.62 -0.93
C PRO A 102 -32.66 -3.20 -1.43
N PRO A 103 -32.21 -2.13 -0.74
CA PRO A 103 -32.49 -0.75 -1.12
C PRO A 103 -31.98 -0.33 -2.51
N VAL A 104 -30.89 -0.94 -2.98
CA VAL A 104 -30.24 -0.62 -4.25
C VAL A 104 -29.97 -1.90 -5.03
N VAL A 105 -30.48 -2.00 -6.26
CA VAL A 105 -30.21 -3.10 -7.18
C VAL A 105 -29.69 -2.54 -8.52
N VAL A 106 -28.43 -2.83 -8.83
CA VAL A 106 -27.80 -2.47 -10.11
C VAL A 106 -27.58 -3.73 -10.94
N VAL A 107 -28.08 -3.75 -12.17
CA VAL A 107 -27.90 -4.88 -13.09
C VAL A 107 -27.02 -4.45 -14.26
N ASP A 108 -25.83 -5.05 -14.37
CA ASP A 108 -24.97 -4.96 -15.56
C ASP A 108 -25.30 -6.14 -16.48
N PRO A 109 -26.01 -5.92 -17.60
CA PRO A 109 -26.56 -7.00 -18.42
C PRO A 109 -25.48 -7.63 -19.31
N VAL A 110 -24.50 -8.29 -18.70
CA VAL A 110 -23.34 -8.89 -19.38
C VAL A 110 -23.81 -10.01 -20.31
N MET A 111 -23.95 -9.69 -21.59
CA MET A 111 -24.36 -10.63 -22.65
C MET A 111 -23.21 -11.13 -23.50
N VAL A 112 -22.13 -10.36 -23.59
CA VAL A 112 -20.95 -10.64 -24.41
C VAL A 112 -19.70 -10.27 -23.61
N ALA A 113 -18.67 -11.12 -23.66
CA ALA A 113 -17.38 -10.83 -23.04
C ALA A 113 -16.70 -9.65 -23.74
N THR A 114 -15.79 -8.95 -23.05
CA THR A 114 -14.94 -7.93 -23.69
C THR A 114 -14.10 -8.50 -24.83
N SER A 115 -13.82 -9.82 -24.83
CA SER A 115 -13.18 -10.56 -25.93
C SER A 115 -14.10 -10.84 -27.14
N GLY A 116 -15.41 -10.58 -27.02
CA GLY A 116 -16.41 -10.84 -28.06
C GLY A 116 -17.15 -12.18 -27.94
N ASP A 117 -16.81 -13.02 -26.96
CA ASP A 117 -17.44 -14.32 -26.74
C ASP A 117 -18.87 -14.16 -26.18
N ARG A 118 -19.84 -14.92 -26.70
CA ARG A 118 -21.22 -14.92 -26.20
C ARG A 118 -21.26 -15.55 -24.81
N LEU A 119 -21.85 -14.85 -23.83
CA LEU A 119 -21.91 -15.28 -22.43
C LEU A 119 -23.33 -15.64 -21.94
N LEU A 120 -24.35 -15.39 -22.76
CA LEU A 120 -25.76 -15.69 -22.46
C LEU A 120 -26.43 -16.43 -23.63
N ASP A 121 -27.12 -17.52 -23.29
CA ASP A 121 -28.01 -18.26 -24.20
C ASP A 121 -29.32 -17.48 -24.46
N GLU A 122 -30.02 -17.77 -25.56
CA GLU A 122 -31.24 -17.03 -25.95
C GLU A 122 -32.35 -17.08 -24.89
N ASP A 123 -32.54 -18.24 -24.26
CA ASP A 123 -33.50 -18.43 -23.18
C ASP A 123 -33.16 -17.59 -21.95
N ALA A 124 -31.86 -17.32 -21.72
CA ALA A 124 -31.42 -16.50 -20.60
C ALA A 124 -31.76 -15.03 -20.83
N SER A 125 -31.63 -14.53 -22.06
CA SER A 125 -32.02 -13.15 -22.41
C SER A 125 -33.50 -12.87 -22.16
N ALA A 126 -34.39 -13.84 -22.40
CA ALA A 126 -35.80 -13.71 -22.06
C ALA A 126 -36.03 -13.71 -20.54
N ALA A 127 -35.33 -14.59 -19.80
CA ALA A 127 -35.42 -14.66 -18.34
C ALA A 127 -34.96 -13.35 -17.65
N MET A 128 -34.05 -12.58 -18.26
CA MET A 128 -33.59 -11.29 -17.73
C MET A 128 -34.70 -10.24 -17.61
N SER A 129 -35.80 -10.36 -18.36
CA SER A 129 -36.91 -9.39 -18.30
C SER A 129 -37.50 -9.25 -16.89
N ASP A 130 -37.64 -10.37 -16.17
CA ASP A 130 -38.15 -10.37 -14.81
C ASP A 130 -37.14 -9.79 -13.81
N LEU A 131 -35.84 -9.97 -14.08
CA LEU A 131 -34.77 -9.40 -13.28
C LEU A 131 -34.69 -7.88 -13.46
N PHE A 132 -34.85 -7.37 -14.68
CA PHE A 132 -34.84 -5.92 -14.94
C PHE A 132 -35.97 -5.18 -14.22
N ALA A 133 -37.13 -5.81 -14.05
CA ALA A 133 -38.24 -5.26 -13.27
C ALA A 133 -37.95 -5.13 -11.76
N LEU A 134 -36.85 -5.73 -11.27
CA LEU A 134 -36.40 -5.62 -9.88
C LEU A 134 -35.19 -4.68 -9.72
N ALA A 135 -34.65 -4.17 -10.83
CA ALA A 135 -33.49 -3.30 -10.82
C ALA A 135 -33.91 -1.84 -10.58
N ASP A 136 -33.06 -1.07 -9.89
CA ASP A 136 -33.17 0.39 -9.83
C ASP A 136 -32.36 1.05 -10.95
N LEU A 137 -31.27 0.40 -11.39
CA LEU A 137 -30.43 0.83 -12.50
C LEU A 137 -29.98 -0.35 -13.36
N VAL A 138 -30.08 -0.21 -14.68
CA VAL A 138 -29.47 -1.11 -15.66
C VAL A 138 -28.37 -0.38 -16.43
N THR A 139 -27.21 -1.00 -16.62
CA THR A 139 -26.03 -0.35 -17.21
C THR A 139 -25.60 -0.95 -18.56
N PRO A 140 -26.43 -0.96 -19.62
CA PRO A 140 -26.07 -1.62 -20.88
C PRO A 140 -25.02 -0.84 -21.69
N ASN A 141 -24.12 -1.55 -22.36
CA ASN A 141 -23.34 -1.00 -23.47
C ASN A 141 -24.20 -0.87 -24.74
N ARG A 142 -23.65 -0.33 -25.84
CA ARG A 142 -24.41 -0.11 -27.08
C ARG A 142 -25.03 -1.40 -27.68
N ALA A 143 -24.29 -2.51 -27.66
CA ALA A 143 -24.77 -3.79 -28.18
C ALA A 143 -25.85 -4.40 -27.27
N GLU A 144 -25.61 -4.38 -25.95
CA GLU A 144 -26.58 -4.82 -24.93
C GLU A 144 -27.86 -3.98 -25.01
N LEU A 145 -27.73 -2.65 -25.17
CA LEU A 145 -28.87 -1.73 -25.24
C LEU A 145 -29.78 -2.05 -26.45
N ALA A 146 -29.20 -2.43 -27.59
CA ALA A 146 -29.97 -2.84 -28.76
C ALA A 146 -30.79 -4.11 -28.49
N VAL A 147 -30.22 -5.09 -27.78
CA VAL A 147 -30.91 -6.32 -27.37
C VAL A 147 -32.04 -5.98 -26.39
N LEU A 148 -31.76 -5.16 -25.38
CA LEU A 148 -32.76 -4.74 -24.38
C LEU A 148 -33.90 -3.95 -25.04
N ALA A 149 -33.61 -3.05 -26.00
CA ALA A 149 -34.64 -2.31 -26.72
C ALA A 149 -35.55 -3.22 -27.54
N SER A 150 -34.98 -4.28 -28.16
CA SER A 150 -35.76 -5.32 -28.85
C SER A 150 -36.72 -6.04 -27.90
N LEU A 151 -36.24 -6.44 -26.73
CA LEU A 151 -37.06 -7.05 -25.67
C LEU A 151 -38.13 -6.08 -25.12
N ALA A 152 -37.87 -4.78 -25.18
CA ALA A 152 -38.83 -3.74 -24.83
C ALA A 152 -39.89 -3.46 -25.93
N GLY A 153 -39.82 -4.15 -27.07
CA GLY A 153 -40.78 -4.01 -28.18
C GLY A 153 -40.43 -2.94 -29.19
N VAL A 154 -39.19 -2.43 -29.21
CA VAL A 154 -38.69 -1.53 -30.26
C VAL A 154 -38.06 -2.37 -31.37
N ALA A 155 -38.28 -2.01 -32.64
CA ALA A 155 -37.68 -2.74 -33.76
C ALA A 155 -36.14 -2.79 -33.64
N PRO A 156 -35.50 -3.92 -33.98
CA PRO A 156 -34.06 -4.08 -33.85
C PRO A 156 -33.33 -3.15 -34.82
N ALA A 157 -32.93 -1.99 -34.31
CA ALA A 157 -31.93 -1.14 -34.92
C ALA A 157 -30.90 -0.83 -33.85
N ALA A 158 -29.64 -1.20 -34.09
CA ALA A 158 -28.55 -0.76 -33.23
C ALA A 158 -28.55 0.78 -33.21
N PRO A 159 -28.53 1.42 -32.03
CA PRO A 159 -28.45 2.86 -31.96
C PRO A 159 -27.20 3.33 -32.70
N ARG A 160 -27.38 4.11 -33.77
CA ARG A 160 -26.27 4.58 -34.63
C ARG A 160 -25.71 5.92 -34.19
N ASP A 161 -26.46 6.65 -33.39
CA ASP A 161 -26.13 7.98 -32.88
C ASP A 161 -26.69 8.18 -31.45
N ALA A 162 -26.39 9.33 -30.87
CA ALA A 162 -26.84 9.69 -29.52
C ALA A 162 -28.37 9.79 -29.40
N LEU A 163 -29.07 10.14 -30.48
CA LEU A 163 -30.53 10.24 -30.48
C LEU A 163 -31.16 8.84 -30.40
N GLY A 164 -30.72 7.92 -31.25
CA GLY A 164 -31.15 6.53 -31.20
C GLY A 164 -30.80 5.87 -29.87
N ALA A 165 -29.65 6.18 -29.28
CA ALA A 165 -29.26 5.63 -27.98
C ALA A 165 -30.20 6.12 -26.87
N ARG A 166 -30.57 7.40 -26.90
CA ARG A 166 -31.56 7.99 -26.00
C ARG A 166 -32.94 7.34 -26.16
N GLU A 167 -33.42 7.15 -27.38
CA GLU A 167 -34.73 6.55 -27.64
C GLU A 167 -34.79 5.09 -27.19
N ALA A 168 -33.74 4.30 -27.50
CA ALA A 168 -33.61 2.93 -27.04
C ALA A 168 -33.58 2.85 -25.51
N ALA A 169 -32.77 3.68 -24.85
CA ALA A 169 -32.70 3.72 -23.39
C ALA A 169 -34.03 4.13 -22.75
N LEU A 170 -34.77 5.07 -23.34
CA LEU A 170 -36.09 5.46 -22.86
C LEU A 170 -37.12 4.32 -22.97
N ALA A 171 -37.08 3.56 -24.07
CA ALA A 171 -37.98 2.42 -24.23
C ALA A 171 -37.70 1.33 -23.19
N VAL A 172 -36.43 1.03 -22.93
CA VAL A 172 -35.99 0.13 -21.86
C VAL A 172 -36.46 0.66 -20.50
N ALA A 173 -36.15 1.92 -20.19
CA ALA A 173 -36.53 2.54 -18.92
C ALA A 173 -38.03 2.45 -18.64
N ARG A 174 -38.88 2.73 -19.65
CA ARG A 174 -40.35 2.65 -19.51
C ARG A 174 -40.88 1.22 -19.43
N ARG A 175 -40.27 0.28 -20.14
CA ARG A 175 -40.73 -1.11 -20.18
C ARG A 175 -40.66 -1.79 -18.81
N TRP A 176 -39.60 -1.49 -18.06
CA TRP A 176 -39.27 -2.11 -16.78
C TRP A 176 -39.30 -1.14 -15.59
N ASP A 177 -39.71 0.11 -15.80
CA ASP A 177 -39.76 1.17 -14.78
C ASP A 177 -38.43 1.34 -14.02
N VAL A 178 -37.34 1.48 -14.78
CA VAL A 178 -35.96 1.46 -14.28
C VAL A 178 -35.11 2.62 -14.81
N LEU A 179 -34.06 3.02 -14.09
CA LEU A 179 -33.04 3.89 -14.67
C LEU A 179 -32.16 3.11 -15.65
N VAL A 180 -31.76 3.75 -16.74
CA VAL A 180 -30.86 3.15 -17.74
C VAL A 180 -29.64 4.04 -17.91
N LEU A 181 -28.44 3.50 -17.63
CA LEU A 181 -27.17 4.12 -17.99
C LEU A 181 -26.65 3.52 -19.29
N ALA A 182 -26.99 4.14 -20.42
CA ALA A 182 -26.48 3.75 -21.72
C ALA A 182 -25.00 4.17 -21.85
N LYS A 183 -24.09 3.18 -21.88
CA LYS A 183 -22.63 3.39 -21.90
C LYS A 183 -22.13 3.63 -23.33
N GLY A 184 -21.56 4.80 -23.60
CA GLY A 184 -21.10 5.21 -24.95
C GLY A 184 -19.66 4.86 -25.28
N GLY A 185 -18.96 4.08 -24.45
CA GLY A 185 -17.53 3.74 -24.62
C GLY A 185 -17.09 3.22 -26.01
N HIS A 186 -18.03 2.81 -26.87
CA HIS A 186 -17.80 2.25 -28.21
C HIS A 186 -18.05 3.24 -29.37
N ASP A 187 -18.29 4.51 -29.08
CA ASP A 187 -18.48 5.55 -30.09
C ASP A 187 -17.14 6.18 -30.53
N ASP A 188 -17.02 6.50 -31.81
CA ASP A 188 -15.84 7.17 -32.37
C ASP A 188 -15.80 8.62 -31.90
N GLY A 189 -14.70 9.04 -31.24
CA GLY A 189 -14.55 10.43 -30.83
C GLY A 189 -13.61 10.65 -29.63
N PRO A 190 -13.34 11.93 -29.31
CA PRO A 190 -12.45 12.31 -28.21
C PRO A 190 -13.06 12.12 -26.82
N THR A 191 -14.37 11.86 -26.74
CA THR A 191 -15.09 11.63 -25.49
C THR A 191 -15.74 10.25 -25.44
N SER A 192 -16.02 9.79 -24.24
CA SER A 192 -16.84 8.61 -23.94
C SER A 192 -17.98 9.06 -23.05
N ASP A 193 -19.10 9.41 -23.68
CA ASP A 193 -20.28 9.97 -23.02
C ASP A 193 -21.22 8.84 -22.57
N ASP A 194 -21.74 8.92 -21.36
CA ASP A 194 -22.78 8.00 -20.87
C ASP A 194 -24.08 8.77 -20.63
N LEU A 195 -25.22 8.15 -20.95
CA LEU A 195 -26.55 8.74 -20.80
C LEU A 195 -27.33 8.04 -19.70
N LEU A 196 -27.66 8.76 -18.63
CA LEU A 196 -28.60 8.29 -17.62
C LEU A 196 -30.01 8.73 -18.03
N VAL A 197 -30.89 7.77 -18.26
CA VAL A 197 -32.27 7.96 -18.74
C VAL A 197 -33.24 7.39 -17.72
N SER A 198 -34.25 8.17 -17.37
CA SER A 198 -35.33 7.74 -16.47
C SER A 198 -36.60 7.36 -17.23
N PRO A 199 -37.53 6.61 -16.60
CA PRO A 199 -38.82 6.26 -17.21
C PRO A 199 -39.67 7.49 -17.61
N SER A 200 -39.54 8.59 -16.86
CA SER A 200 -40.21 9.87 -17.15
C SER A 200 -39.68 10.57 -18.41
N GLY A 201 -38.51 10.19 -18.89
CA GLY A 201 -37.84 10.80 -20.04
C GLY A 201 -36.82 11.88 -19.70
N HIS A 202 -36.56 12.13 -18.41
CA HIS A 202 -35.41 12.93 -18.00
C HIS A 202 -34.11 12.23 -18.37
N VAL A 203 -33.16 13.01 -18.90
CA VAL A 203 -31.86 12.53 -19.40
C VAL A 203 -30.76 13.41 -18.85
N ARG A 204 -29.73 12.79 -18.29
CA ARG A 204 -28.47 13.45 -17.92
C ARG A 204 -27.30 12.80 -18.65
N THR A 205 -26.44 13.63 -19.23
CA THR A 205 -25.22 13.18 -19.93
C THR A 205 -23.99 13.35 -19.04
N PHE A 206 -23.19 12.30 -18.94
CA PHE A 206 -21.92 12.27 -18.22
C PHE A 206 -20.78 12.18 -19.23
N ARG A 207 -20.12 13.32 -19.47
CA ARG A 207 -19.00 13.41 -20.42
C ARG A 207 -17.68 13.08 -19.74
N GLY A 208 -16.81 12.35 -20.43
CA GLY A 208 -15.45 12.09 -19.98
C GLY A 208 -14.50 11.96 -21.17
N PRO A 209 -13.22 12.33 -21.02
CA PRO A 209 -12.24 12.16 -22.08
C PRO A 209 -12.03 10.67 -22.37
N ARG A 210 -11.81 10.33 -23.64
CA ARG A 210 -11.36 8.99 -24.01
C ARG A 210 -9.89 8.85 -23.63
N VAL A 211 -9.58 7.85 -22.79
CA VAL A 211 -8.21 7.55 -22.39
C VAL A 211 -7.57 6.66 -23.45
N ALA A 212 -6.39 7.04 -23.93
CA ALA A 212 -5.62 6.27 -24.90
C ALA A 212 -4.89 5.10 -24.21
N THR A 213 -5.60 3.99 -24.00
CA THR A 213 -5.06 2.75 -23.45
C THR A 213 -5.76 1.53 -24.05
N THR A 214 -5.08 0.39 -24.09
CA THR A 214 -5.67 -0.92 -24.41
C THR A 214 -6.23 -1.63 -23.17
N ASN A 215 -5.90 -1.14 -21.97
CA ASN A 215 -6.24 -1.75 -20.69
C ASN A 215 -7.66 -1.36 -20.26
N THR A 216 -8.65 -1.92 -20.95
CA THR A 216 -10.08 -1.63 -20.76
C THR A 216 -10.88 -2.81 -20.21
N HIS A 217 -10.19 -3.89 -19.84
CA HIS A 217 -10.82 -5.10 -19.30
C HIS A 217 -11.52 -4.79 -17.96
N GLY A 218 -12.78 -5.21 -17.86
CA GLY A 218 -13.61 -5.03 -16.67
C GLY A 218 -14.16 -3.62 -16.40
N THR A 219 -14.10 -2.70 -17.36
CA THR A 219 -14.69 -1.34 -17.24
C THR A 219 -16.17 -1.37 -16.87
N GLY A 220 -16.97 -2.25 -17.47
CA GLY A 220 -18.41 -2.40 -17.20
C GLY A 220 -18.73 -2.87 -15.78
N CYS A 221 -18.12 -3.99 -15.36
CA CYS A 221 -18.27 -4.53 -14.01
C CYS A 221 -17.82 -3.52 -12.95
N SER A 222 -16.70 -2.84 -13.22
CA SER A 222 -16.13 -1.88 -12.30
C SER A 222 -17.02 -0.64 -12.13
N LEU A 223 -17.58 -0.12 -13.23
CA LEU A 223 -18.48 1.04 -13.22
C LEU A 223 -19.78 0.75 -12.46
N SER A 224 -20.44 -0.36 -12.79
CA SER A 224 -21.71 -0.74 -12.16
C SER A 224 -21.56 -0.97 -10.65
N SER A 225 -20.47 -1.61 -10.23
CA SER A 225 -20.17 -1.83 -8.80
C SER A 225 -19.84 -0.54 -8.05
N ALA A 226 -19.12 0.39 -8.68
CA ALA A 226 -18.88 1.72 -8.11
C ALA A 226 -20.19 2.50 -7.94
N ILE A 227 -21.08 2.45 -8.94
CA ILE A 227 -22.40 3.11 -8.87
C ILE A 227 -23.26 2.50 -7.75
N ALA A 228 -23.34 1.17 -7.66
CA ALA A 228 -24.09 0.50 -6.61
C ALA A 228 -23.62 0.94 -5.21
N THR A 229 -22.30 1.03 -5.01
CA THR A 229 -21.69 1.45 -3.74
C THR A 229 -22.00 2.92 -3.43
N LEU A 230 -21.84 3.82 -4.41
CA LEU A 230 -22.10 5.25 -4.23
C LEU A 230 -23.60 5.55 -4.05
N ALA A 231 -24.48 4.80 -4.71
CA ALA A 231 -25.93 4.92 -4.53
C ALA A 231 -26.35 4.47 -3.13
N ALA A 232 -25.77 3.38 -2.60
CA ALA A 232 -26.00 2.94 -1.23
C ALA A 232 -25.50 3.97 -0.19
N TRP A 233 -24.42 4.68 -0.50
CA TRP A 233 -23.89 5.76 0.32
C TRP A 233 -24.77 7.02 0.32
N GLY A 234 -25.14 7.50 -0.87
CA GLY A 234 -25.64 8.86 -1.05
C GLY A 234 -27.10 8.98 -1.50
N GLY A 235 -27.74 7.89 -1.94
CA GLY A 235 -29.12 7.85 -2.43
C GLY A 235 -29.40 8.61 -3.75
N ASP A 236 -28.48 9.45 -4.21
CA ASP A 236 -28.60 10.21 -5.47
C ASP A 236 -27.89 9.50 -6.62
N TRP A 237 -28.67 9.00 -7.57
CA TRP A 237 -28.18 8.29 -8.75
C TRP A 237 -27.33 9.14 -9.68
N GLU A 238 -27.62 10.44 -9.82
CA GLU A 238 -26.84 11.29 -10.72
C GLU A 238 -25.46 11.60 -10.12
N LEU A 239 -25.38 11.80 -8.80
CA LEU A 239 -24.11 11.92 -8.09
C LEU A 239 -23.32 10.59 -8.11
N ALA A 240 -23.98 9.46 -7.91
CA ALA A 240 -23.35 8.14 -7.95
C ALA A 240 -22.72 7.84 -9.31
N VAL A 241 -23.46 8.08 -10.41
CA VAL A 241 -22.96 7.90 -11.78
C VAL A 241 -21.80 8.86 -12.08
N GLY A 242 -21.93 10.13 -11.69
CA GLY A 242 -20.88 11.12 -11.90
C GLY A 242 -19.58 10.77 -11.18
N GLY A 243 -19.67 10.36 -9.91
CA GLY A 243 -18.53 9.94 -9.10
C GLY A 243 -17.86 8.69 -9.67
N ALA A 244 -18.64 7.67 -10.02
CA ALA A 244 -18.14 6.41 -10.59
C ALA A 244 -17.46 6.63 -11.96
N LYS A 245 -18.02 7.48 -12.82
CA LYS A 245 -17.42 7.82 -14.13
C LYS A 245 -16.08 8.54 -13.95
N ALA A 246 -16.02 9.52 -13.05
CA ALA A 246 -14.77 10.23 -12.76
C ALA A 246 -13.69 9.28 -12.21
N TRP A 247 -14.06 8.38 -11.29
CA TRP A 247 -13.15 7.35 -10.78
C TRP A 247 -12.67 6.43 -11.90
N LEU A 248 -13.57 5.93 -12.76
CA LEU A 248 -13.22 5.03 -13.87
C LEU A 248 -12.23 5.67 -14.84
N THR A 249 -12.40 6.95 -15.18
CA THR A 249 -11.44 7.68 -16.02
C THR A 249 -10.04 7.69 -15.40
N ARG A 250 -9.93 7.87 -14.09
CA ARG A 250 -8.64 7.84 -13.38
C ARG A 250 -8.07 6.43 -13.29
N ALA A 251 -8.91 5.43 -13.07
CA ALA A 251 -8.51 4.03 -13.10
C ALA A 251 -7.95 3.61 -14.48
N LEU A 252 -8.52 4.13 -15.56
CA LEU A 252 -7.99 3.93 -16.91
C LEU A 252 -6.65 4.66 -17.13
N GLN A 253 -6.49 5.88 -16.62
CA GLN A 253 -5.23 6.62 -16.71
C GLN A 253 -4.07 5.93 -15.98
N GLY A 254 -4.35 5.25 -14.86
CA GLY A 254 -3.36 4.48 -14.10
C GLY A 254 -3.11 3.06 -14.62
N ALA A 255 -3.94 2.56 -15.54
CA ALA A 255 -3.96 1.14 -15.94
C ALA A 255 -2.62 0.63 -16.48
N ASP A 256 -1.94 1.45 -17.29
CA ASP A 256 -0.69 1.05 -17.97
C ASP A 256 0.46 0.80 -16.98
N ALA A 257 0.42 1.40 -15.78
CA ALA A 257 1.43 1.18 -14.76
C ALA A 257 1.37 -0.21 -14.12
N LEU A 258 0.26 -0.95 -14.28
CA LEU A 258 0.05 -2.23 -13.62
C LEU A 258 0.83 -3.39 -14.23
N HIS A 259 1.12 -3.35 -15.54
CA HIS A 259 1.80 -4.43 -16.26
C HIS A 259 1.19 -5.83 -16.04
N VAL A 260 -0.14 -5.96 -16.03
CA VAL A 260 -0.85 -7.25 -15.85
C VAL A 260 -1.22 -7.89 -17.18
N GLY A 261 -0.61 -9.05 -17.45
CA GLY A 261 -0.84 -9.83 -18.66
C GLY A 261 -0.25 -9.18 -19.92
N SER A 262 -0.54 -9.77 -21.08
CA SER A 262 -0.01 -9.33 -22.38
C SER A 262 -1.09 -9.15 -23.45
N GLY A 263 -2.36 -9.27 -23.07
CA GLY A 263 -3.52 -8.99 -23.93
C GLY A 263 -4.21 -7.70 -23.53
N ASN A 264 -5.54 -7.72 -23.42
CA ASN A 264 -6.32 -6.60 -22.88
C ASN A 264 -6.19 -6.60 -21.34
N GLY A 265 -5.39 -5.69 -20.81
CA GLY A 265 -5.15 -5.58 -19.37
C GLY A 265 -6.31 -4.91 -18.62
N PRO A 266 -6.31 -5.02 -17.28
CA PRO A 266 -7.33 -4.45 -16.40
C PRO A 266 -7.16 -2.94 -16.19
N ILE A 267 -8.23 -2.29 -15.75
CA ILE A 267 -8.13 -0.94 -15.17
C ILE A 267 -7.39 -0.96 -13.82
N ASP A 268 -6.91 0.20 -13.37
CA ASP A 268 -6.32 0.37 -12.04
C ASP A 268 -7.35 0.80 -11.00
N HIS A 269 -8.04 -0.18 -10.39
CA HIS A 269 -9.01 0.06 -9.33
C HIS A 269 -8.43 0.87 -8.15
N GLY A 270 -7.12 0.77 -7.93
CA GLY A 270 -6.39 1.41 -6.85
C GLY A 270 -5.85 2.80 -7.19
N ALA A 271 -5.97 3.29 -8.43
CA ALA A 271 -5.33 4.55 -8.88
C ALA A 271 -5.64 5.72 -7.93
N VAL A 272 -6.93 5.95 -7.70
CA VAL A 272 -7.42 7.06 -6.85
C VAL A 272 -7.13 6.83 -5.37
N VAL A 273 -7.18 5.57 -4.92
CA VAL A 273 -6.93 5.23 -3.52
C VAL A 273 -5.46 5.45 -3.18
N ARG A 274 -4.54 4.97 -4.03
CA ARG A 274 -3.10 5.10 -3.81
C ARG A 274 -2.65 6.56 -3.69
N GLU A 275 -3.20 7.46 -4.49
CA GLU A 275 -2.91 8.90 -4.40
C GLU A 275 -3.37 9.55 -3.09
N ARG A 276 -4.37 8.96 -2.41
CA ARG A 276 -4.91 9.46 -1.14
C ARG A 276 -4.21 8.88 0.09
N LEU A 277 -3.50 7.76 -0.07
CA LEU A 277 -2.76 7.16 1.03
C LEU A 277 -1.50 8.01 1.31
N PRO A 278 -1.15 8.24 2.59
CA PRO A 278 0.11 8.88 2.92
C PRO A 278 1.25 8.03 2.35
N GLU A 279 2.24 8.69 1.75
CA GLU A 279 3.43 7.98 1.29
C GLU A 279 4.14 7.34 2.50
N PRO A 280 4.31 6.02 2.52
CA PRO A 280 5.01 5.38 3.62
C PRO A 280 6.50 5.75 3.56
N SER A 281 7.01 6.34 4.64
CA SER A 281 8.44 6.56 4.87
C SER A 281 9.09 5.24 5.31
N TRP A 282 10.16 4.84 4.63
CA TRP A 282 10.93 3.65 5.02
C TRP A 282 11.64 3.89 6.35
N THR A 283 12.24 5.06 6.50
CA THR A 283 12.96 5.45 7.71
C THR A 283 12.06 5.54 8.93
N ASP A 284 10.79 5.92 8.81
CA ASP A 284 9.84 5.90 9.93
C ASP A 284 9.43 4.49 10.32
N ARG A 285 9.19 3.61 9.33
CA ARG A 285 8.93 2.19 9.62
C ARG A 285 10.08 1.52 10.35
N TRP A 286 11.33 1.85 10.01
CA TRP A 286 12.50 1.31 10.70
C TRP A 286 12.65 1.88 12.11
N TRP A 287 12.21 3.12 12.33
CA TRP A 287 12.20 3.74 13.65
C TRP A 287 11.16 3.09 14.57
N ASP A 288 9.94 2.86 14.07
CA ASP A 288 8.89 2.17 14.81
C ASP A 288 9.29 0.73 15.16
N ASP A 289 10.00 0.05 14.25
CA ASP A 289 10.51 -1.32 14.44
C ASP A 289 11.54 -1.44 15.58
N VAL A 290 12.23 -0.36 15.94
CA VAL A 290 13.23 -0.34 17.03
C VAL A 290 12.75 0.35 18.30
N ALA A 291 11.45 0.65 18.42
CA ALA A 291 10.89 1.42 19.54
C ALA A 291 11.26 0.83 20.92
N GLU A 292 11.23 -0.49 21.08
CA GLU A 292 11.61 -1.16 22.34
C GLU A 292 13.09 -0.89 22.70
N VAL A 293 13.99 -0.95 21.72
CA VAL A 293 15.43 -0.66 21.91
C VAL A 293 15.63 0.81 22.30
N LEU A 294 14.85 1.73 21.74
CA LEU A 294 14.91 3.16 22.09
C LEU A 294 14.47 3.40 23.53
N GLU A 295 13.36 2.79 23.96
CA GLU A 295 12.90 2.89 25.35
C GLU A 295 13.92 2.27 26.34
N GLU A 296 14.54 1.14 25.98
CA GLU A 296 15.67 0.59 26.76
C GLU A 296 16.88 1.53 26.79
N THR A 297 17.12 2.27 25.70
CA THR A 297 18.22 3.23 25.60
C THR A 297 18.03 4.36 26.58
N ILE A 298 16.88 5.05 26.53
CA ILE A 298 16.66 6.21 27.41
C ILE A 298 16.55 5.83 28.90
N ALA A 299 16.16 4.58 29.19
CA ALA A 299 16.10 4.05 30.55
C ALA A 299 17.45 3.53 31.07
N CYS A 300 18.51 3.48 30.24
CA CYS A 300 19.77 2.88 30.66
C CYS A 300 20.44 3.68 31.79
N PRO A 301 21.09 3.02 32.77
CA PRO A 301 21.66 3.69 33.94
C PRO A 301 22.68 4.79 33.62
N PHE A 302 23.41 4.65 32.50
CA PHE A 302 24.35 5.67 32.04
C PHE A 302 23.65 6.98 31.69
N LEU A 303 22.63 6.94 30.81
CA LEU A 303 21.88 8.13 30.41
C LEU A 303 21.05 8.72 31.56
N VAL A 304 20.52 7.87 32.45
CA VAL A 304 19.85 8.32 33.68
C VAL A 304 20.82 9.08 34.60
N GLY A 305 22.00 8.51 34.86
CA GLY A 305 23.02 9.17 35.69
C GLY A 305 23.55 10.45 35.05
N LEU A 306 23.67 10.48 33.72
CA LEU A 306 24.05 11.68 32.97
C LEU A 306 22.99 12.77 33.11
N ARG A 307 21.71 12.44 32.97
CA ARG A 307 20.58 13.38 33.14
C ARG A 307 20.49 13.94 34.56
N ASP A 308 20.67 13.09 35.55
CA ASP A 308 20.48 13.43 36.96
C ASP A 308 21.74 14.08 37.58
N GLY A 309 22.85 14.12 36.83
CA GLY A 309 24.13 14.66 37.29
C GLY A 309 24.85 13.79 38.33
N THR A 310 24.47 12.51 38.42
CA THR A 310 24.98 11.56 39.42
C THR A 310 26.01 10.57 38.86
N LEU A 311 26.26 10.60 37.55
CA LEU A 311 27.25 9.72 36.92
C LEU A 311 28.67 10.06 37.41
N ASP A 312 29.50 9.03 37.62
CA ASP A 312 30.91 9.21 37.96
C ASP A 312 31.66 9.85 36.76
N ALA A 313 32.48 10.86 37.05
CA ALA A 313 33.20 11.62 36.02
C ALA A 313 34.23 10.76 35.27
N ASP A 314 34.84 9.77 35.92
CA ASP A 314 35.81 8.84 35.33
C ASP A 314 35.11 7.87 34.37
N VAL A 315 33.92 7.37 34.75
CA VAL A 315 33.06 6.56 33.87
C VAL A 315 32.66 7.34 32.61
N PHE A 316 32.30 8.62 32.78
CA PHE A 316 31.96 9.48 31.66
C PHE A 316 33.19 9.78 30.76
N ALA A 317 34.37 9.98 31.35
CA ALA A 317 35.60 10.16 30.60
C ALA A 317 35.97 8.91 29.77
N GLY A 318 35.83 7.71 30.35
CA GLY A 318 36.01 6.45 29.64
C GLY A 318 35.04 6.25 28.48
N TYR A 319 33.76 6.67 28.64
CA TYR A 319 32.80 6.71 27.53
C TYR A 319 33.28 7.61 26.38
N LEU A 320 33.72 8.83 26.70
CA LEU A 320 34.19 9.79 25.70
C LEU A 320 35.44 9.29 24.97
N ALA A 321 36.34 8.55 25.63
CA ALA A 321 37.49 7.95 24.98
C ALA A 321 37.08 6.95 23.88
N GLN A 322 36.05 6.15 24.14
CA GLN A 322 35.49 5.24 23.14
C GLN A 322 34.72 5.97 22.05
N ASP A 323 34.04 7.07 22.39
CA ASP A 323 33.35 7.91 21.41
C ASP A 323 34.33 8.55 20.41
N VAL A 324 35.52 8.97 20.86
CA VAL A 324 36.59 9.44 19.95
C VAL A 324 37.03 8.34 18.98
N HIS A 325 37.25 7.11 19.45
CA HIS A 325 37.56 5.97 18.57
C HIS A 325 36.44 5.71 17.56
N TYR A 326 35.18 5.82 18.01
CA TYR A 326 34.01 5.67 17.16
C TYR A 326 33.95 6.77 16.09
N LEU A 327 34.02 8.05 16.47
CA LEU A 327 33.92 9.20 15.57
C LEU A 327 35.02 9.20 14.50
N LEU A 328 36.26 8.86 14.84
CA LEU A 328 37.36 8.74 13.87
C LEU A 328 37.11 7.66 12.82
N ALA A 329 36.49 6.55 13.21
CA ALA A 329 36.10 5.50 12.28
C ALA A 329 34.86 5.89 11.47
N TYR A 330 33.87 6.46 12.14
CA TYR A 330 32.62 6.93 11.57
C TYR A 330 32.85 7.98 10.48
N GLU A 331 33.79 8.92 10.67
CA GLU A 331 34.23 9.87 9.64
C GLU A 331 34.63 9.17 8.34
N ARG A 332 35.36 8.06 8.42
CA ARG A 332 35.79 7.28 7.23
C ARG A 332 34.61 6.61 6.56
N HIS A 333 33.63 6.13 7.32
CA HIS A 333 32.39 5.56 6.78
C HIS A 333 31.54 6.63 6.10
N LEU A 334 31.41 7.82 6.68
CA LEU A 334 30.73 8.96 6.06
C LEU A 334 31.45 9.43 4.78
N SER A 335 32.79 9.48 4.79
CA SER A 335 33.59 9.79 3.60
C SER A 335 33.43 8.73 2.49
N THR A 336 33.33 7.46 2.88
CA THR A 336 33.02 6.36 1.95
C THR A 336 31.61 6.49 1.38
N LEU A 337 30.65 6.93 2.18
CA LEU A 337 29.29 7.18 1.71
C LEU A 337 29.22 8.39 0.76
N ALA A 338 29.98 9.45 1.05
CA ALA A 338 30.13 10.60 0.16
C ALA A 338 30.71 10.20 -1.22
N SER A 339 31.72 9.31 -1.25
CA SER A 339 32.34 8.87 -2.51
C SER A 339 31.47 7.93 -3.34
N ARG A 340 30.46 7.29 -2.73
CA ARG A 340 29.49 6.39 -3.39
C ARG A 340 28.20 7.09 -3.80
N THR A 341 28.05 8.37 -3.46
CA THR A 341 26.89 9.19 -3.80
C THR A 341 27.33 10.36 -4.70
N THR A 342 26.36 11.09 -5.26
CA THR A 342 26.62 12.18 -6.20
C THR A 342 25.77 13.40 -5.87
N GLY A 343 26.15 14.57 -6.41
CA GLY A 343 25.42 15.82 -6.22
C GLY A 343 25.32 16.24 -4.76
N ASP A 344 24.17 16.80 -4.40
CA ASP A 344 23.92 17.35 -3.05
C ASP A 344 24.05 16.29 -1.94
N THR A 345 23.70 15.03 -2.22
CA THR A 345 23.89 13.93 -1.26
C THR A 345 25.36 13.73 -0.92
N SER A 346 26.25 13.76 -1.93
CA SER A 346 27.69 13.60 -1.71
C SER A 346 28.24 14.77 -0.89
N ALA A 347 27.80 15.99 -1.19
CA ALA A 347 28.18 17.18 -0.46
C ALA A 347 27.72 17.12 1.02
N PHE A 348 26.50 16.65 1.28
CA PHE A 348 25.99 16.46 2.63
C PHE A 348 26.85 15.48 3.43
N TRP A 349 27.11 14.28 2.91
CA TRP A 349 27.91 13.27 3.62
C TRP A 349 29.37 13.71 3.83
N SER A 350 29.95 14.46 2.89
CA SER A 350 31.28 15.05 3.03
C SER A 350 31.35 16.11 4.13
N ALA A 351 30.33 16.98 4.20
CA ALA A 351 30.22 17.97 5.27
C ALA A 351 30.00 17.29 6.64
N ALA A 352 29.18 16.25 6.69
CA ALA A 352 28.95 15.45 7.89
C ALA A 352 30.24 14.74 8.37
N ALA A 353 31.02 14.17 7.45
CA ALA A 353 32.33 13.59 7.76
C ALA A 353 33.28 14.64 8.36
N SER A 354 33.40 15.81 7.73
CA SER A 354 34.25 16.90 8.21
C SER A 354 33.84 17.39 9.61
N GLY A 355 32.52 17.50 9.87
CA GLY A 355 32.00 17.86 11.19
C GLY A 355 32.31 16.80 12.26
N CYS A 356 32.22 15.51 11.90
CA CYS A 356 32.57 14.39 12.77
C CYS A 356 34.05 14.41 13.18
N GLY A 357 34.96 14.63 12.22
CA GLY A 357 36.39 14.72 12.50
C GLY A 357 36.74 15.91 13.41
N ALA A 358 36.13 17.07 13.17
CA ALA A 358 36.32 18.26 14.00
C ALA A 358 35.84 18.06 15.44
N GLU A 359 34.75 17.30 15.66
CA GLU A 359 34.28 17.00 17.01
C GLU A 359 35.18 15.98 17.73
N ALA A 360 35.65 14.94 17.03
CA ALA A 360 36.60 13.98 17.59
C ALA A 360 37.88 14.67 18.10
N GLU A 361 38.43 15.60 17.31
CA GLU A 361 39.60 16.41 17.68
C GLU A 361 39.32 17.29 18.91
N GLN A 362 38.15 17.94 18.95
CA GLN A 362 37.77 18.79 20.08
C GLN A 362 37.53 18.01 21.37
N LEU A 363 36.93 16.82 21.33
CA LEU A 363 36.72 15.96 22.50
C LEU A 363 38.06 15.45 23.06
N HIS A 364 38.96 15.01 22.18
CA HIS A 364 40.29 14.54 22.54
C HIS A 364 41.10 15.63 23.27
N HIS A 365 41.10 16.86 22.73
CA HIS A 365 41.86 17.97 23.32
C HIS A 365 41.25 18.55 24.62
N ARG A 366 39.92 18.63 24.73
CA ARG A 366 39.25 19.32 25.84
C ARG A 366 39.05 18.46 27.09
N ARG A 367 38.88 17.13 26.95
CA ARG A 367 38.39 16.29 28.07
C ARG A 367 39.21 15.03 28.37
N LEU A 368 40.13 14.64 27.49
CA LEU A 368 40.86 13.36 27.62
C LEU A 368 42.37 13.51 27.81
N ALA A 369 42.90 14.73 27.71
CA ALA A 369 44.32 14.99 27.80
C ALA A 369 44.90 14.55 29.16
N GLY A 370 45.67 13.45 29.14
CA GLY A 370 46.50 12.98 30.27
C GLY A 370 45.96 11.81 31.11
N THR A 371 44.72 11.33 30.90
CA THR A 371 44.13 10.22 31.69
C THR A 371 43.58 9.07 30.84
N HIS A 372 42.80 9.35 29.80
CA HIS A 372 42.11 8.33 28.97
C HIS A 372 42.45 8.40 27.47
N ALA A 373 43.36 9.29 27.07
CA ALA A 373 43.74 9.48 25.67
C ALA A 373 44.31 8.22 25.00
N ASP A 374 44.90 7.32 25.78
CA ASP A 374 45.54 6.07 25.32
C ASP A 374 44.71 4.81 25.62
N ASP A 375 43.43 4.96 26.01
CA ASP A 375 42.57 3.82 26.33
C ASP A 375 42.37 2.92 25.09
N PRO A 376 42.52 1.58 25.24
CA PRO A 376 42.29 0.66 24.14
C PRO A 376 40.81 0.65 23.72
N VAL A 377 40.56 0.27 22.47
CA VAL A 377 39.18 0.14 21.95
C VAL A 377 38.46 -0.98 22.71
N HIS A 378 37.35 -0.64 23.35
CA HIS A 378 36.51 -1.58 24.08
C HIS A 378 35.83 -2.57 23.12
N PRO A 379 35.62 -3.84 23.48
CA PRO A 379 34.99 -4.85 22.62
C PRO A 379 33.64 -4.43 22.02
N THR A 380 32.79 -3.73 22.78
CA THR A 380 31.53 -3.18 22.28
C THR A 380 31.75 -2.14 21.17
N CYS A 381 32.69 -1.21 21.37
CA CYS A 381 33.05 -0.23 20.34
C CYS A 381 33.61 -0.94 19.10
N ALA A 382 34.52 -1.90 19.28
CA ALA A 382 35.06 -2.71 18.17
C ALA A 382 33.96 -3.47 17.41
N GLY A 383 32.98 -4.04 18.12
CA GLY A 383 31.84 -4.74 17.53
C GLY A 383 30.94 -3.82 16.70
N TYR A 384 30.66 -2.60 17.20
CA TYR A 384 29.90 -1.61 16.44
C TYR A 384 30.66 -1.20 15.16
N LEU A 385 31.96 -0.89 15.28
CA LEU A 385 32.78 -0.52 14.13
C LEU A 385 32.89 -1.65 13.09
N ALA A 386 32.95 -2.92 13.53
CA ALA A 386 32.94 -4.06 12.63
C ALA A 386 31.63 -4.15 11.83
N HIS A 387 30.48 -3.86 12.47
CA HIS A 387 29.19 -3.80 11.77
C HIS A 387 29.12 -2.66 10.75
N LEU A 388 29.63 -1.46 11.09
CA LEU A 388 29.71 -0.36 10.12
C LEU A 388 30.64 -0.69 8.94
N GLN A 389 31.74 -1.39 9.21
CA GLN A 389 32.63 -1.88 8.17
C GLN A 389 31.97 -2.93 7.29
N GLU A 390 31.24 -3.91 7.85
CA GLU A 390 30.44 -4.88 7.10
C GLU A 390 29.43 -4.17 6.17
N ALA A 391 28.76 -3.13 6.67
CA ALA A 391 27.85 -2.33 5.87
C ALA A 391 28.57 -1.59 4.73
N ALA A 392 29.78 -1.08 4.98
CA ALA A 392 30.61 -0.48 3.94
C ALA A 392 31.08 -1.52 2.91
N ASP A 393 31.50 -2.70 3.34
CA ASP A 393 32.01 -3.76 2.47
C ASP A 393 30.91 -4.38 1.59
N SER A 394 29.63 -4.18 1.93
CA SER A 394 28.48 -4.55 1.08
C SER A 394 28.48 -3.87 -0.30
N GLY A 395 29.21 -2.76 -0.45
CA GLY A 395 29.24 -1.94 -1.66
C GLY A 395 28.00 -1.05 -1.88
N SER A 396 26.91 -1.25 -1.13
CA SER A 396 25.69 -0.42 -1.24
C SER A 396 25.82 0.87 -0.45
N ALA A 397 25.61 2.01 -1.13
CA ALA A 397 25.47 3.32 -0.47
C ALA A 397 24.25 3.34 0.47
N GLY A 398 23.14 2.71 0.07
CA GLY A 398 21.94 2.65 0.89
C GLY A 398 22.14 1.89 2.19
N VAL A 399 22.77 0.72 2.15
CA VAL A 399 23.03 -0.10 3.34
C VAL A 399 23.95 0.62 4.32
N LEU A 400 25.03 1.24 3.82
CA LEU A 400 25.93 2.04 4.66
C LEU A 400 25.22 3.26 5.24
N ALA A 401 24.44 4.00 4.44
CA ALA A 401 23.65 5.14 4.92
C ALA A 401 22.68 4.74 6.05
N ALA A 402 21.99 3.62 5.90
CA ALA A 402 21.09 3.10 6.92
C ALA A 402 21.84 2.63 8.19
N ALA A 403 23.06 2.09 8.04
CA ALA A 403 23.90 1.71 9.17
C ALA A 403 24.40 2.91 9.97
N VAL A 404 24.72 4.03 9.31
CA VAL A 404 25.21 5.23 10.02
C VAL A 404 24.07 6.06 10.62
N LEU A 405 22.87 6.03 10.04
CA LEU A 405 21.75 6.89 10.46
C LEU A 405 21.40 6.85 11.96
N PRO A 406 21.44 5.71 12.69
CA PRO A 406 21.14 5.70 14.12
C PRO A 406 22.01 6.64 14.96
N CYS A 407 23.28 6.85 14.62
CA CYS A 407 24.12 7.80 15.36
C CYS A 407 23.61 9.25 15.24
N PHE A 408 23.02 9.64 14.11
CA PHE A 408 22.32 10.93 14.02
C PHE A 408 21.01 10.93 14.81
N ARG A 409 20.15 9.93 14.53
CA ARG A 409 18.74 9.98 14.92
C ARG A 409 18.51 9.60 16.38
N VAL A 410 19.25 8.60 16.89
CA VAL A 410 19.18 8.17 18.30
C VAL A 410 19.72 9.29 19.20
N TYR A 411 20.85 9.90 18.88
CA TYR A 411 21.40 10.98 19.69
C TYR A 411 20.51 12.23 19.69
N ALA A 412 19.91 12.61 18.55
CA ALA A 412 18.99 13.75 18.49
C ALA A 412 17.72 13.47 19.31
N TRP A 413 17.24 12.22 19.26
CA TRP A 413 16.11 11.77 20.08
C TRP A 413 16.46 11.75 21.57
N VAL A 414 17.62 11.19 21.96
CA VAL A 414 18.11 11.20 23.35
C VAL A 414 18.23 12.63 23.87
N GLY A 415 18.87 13.53 23.12
CA GLY A 415 19.00 14.94 23.49
C GLY A 415 17.65 15.61 23.73
N THR A 416 16.67 15.34 22.87
CA THR A 416 15.29 15.84 23.05
C THR A 416 14.61 15.27 24.30
N ARG A 417 14.84 13.98 24.62
CA ARG A 417 14.24 13.32 25.78
C ARG A 417 14.87 13.73 27.11
N LEU A 418 16.18 13.99 27.13
CA LEU A 418 16.89 14.42 28.33
C LEU A 418 16.67 15.92 28.63
N GLY A 419 16.46 16.73 27.58
CA GLY A 419 16.17 18.15 27.72
C GLY A 419 17.38 18.99 28.14
N ALA A 420 17.12 20.27 28.43
CA ALA A 420 18.17 21.22 28.79
C ALA A 420 18.69 21.00 30.22
N ALA A 421 20.01 21.00 30.37
CA ALA A 421 20.64 20.87 31.67
C ALA A 421 20.43 22.14 32.54
N PRO A 422 20.18 21.99 33.86
CA PRO A 422 20.10 23.14 34.76
C PRO A 422 21.48 23.82 34.93
N PRO A 423 21.51 25.11 35.35
CA PRO A 423 22.77 25.80 35.61
C PRO A 423 23.65 25.05 36.63
N GLY A 424 24.93 24.87 36.30
CA GLY A 424 25.91 24.19 37.15
C GLY A 424 25.90 22.66 37.05
N HIS A 425 25.12 22.08 36.13
CA HIS A 425 25.10 20.65 35.89
C HIS A 425 26.46 20.13 35.34
N PRO A 426 27.02 19.03 35.87
CA PRO A 426 28.38 18.57 35.54
C PRO A 426 28.56 18.14 34.08
N PHE A 427 27.48 17.77 33.40
CA PHE A 427 27.48 17.33 32.00
C PHE A 427 26.68 18.26 31.07
N ALA A 428 26.52 19.54 31.45
CA ALA A 428 25.66 20.50 30.74
C ALA A 428 26.04 20.69 29.27
N ASP A 429 27.32 20.60 28.97
CA ASP A 429 27.90 20.74 27.65
C ASP A 429 27.60 19.55 26.73
N TRP A 430 27.60 18.31 27.24
CA TRP A 430 27.13 17.15 26.47
C TRP A 430 25.62 17.19 26.23
N LEU A 431 24.83 17.48 27.28
CA LEU A 431 23.37 17.60 27.18
C LEU A 431 22.96 18.73 26.22
N GLY A 432 23.69 19.85 26.23
CA GLY A 432 23.47 20.98 25.34
C GLY A 432 23.80 20.68 23.87
N ALA A 433 24.85 19.90 23.60
CA ALA A 433 25.27 19.59 22.24
C ALA A 433 24.22 18.79 21.44
N TYR A 434 23.60 17.79 22.07
CA TYR A 434 22.58 16.96 21.40
C TYR A 434 21.15 17.53 21.52
N GLY A 435 20.94 18.50 22.41
CA GLY A 435 19.74 19.33 22.45
C GLY A 435 19.77 20.52 21.46
N ASP A 436 20.86 20.69 20.70
CA ASP A 436 21.05 21.81 19.79
C ASP A 436 20.16 21.71 18.52
N PRO A 437 19.46 22.79 18.13
CA PRO A 437 18.65 22.80 16.91
C PRO A 437 19.43 22.50 15.63
N GLY A 438 20.73 22.84 15.55
CA GLY A 438 21.60 22.53 14.42
C GLY A 438 21.87 21.03 14.29
N PHE A 439 22.06 20.32 15.41
CA PHE A 439 22.18 18.86 15.39
C PHE A 439 20.88 18.18 14.96
N ALA A 440 19.72 18.65 15.46
CA ALA A 440 18.42 18.17 15.02
C ALA A 440 18.19 18.37 13.51
N ALA A 441 18.59 19.52 12.97
CA ALA A 441 18.52 19.79 11.53
C ALA A 441 19.43 18.85 10.71
N SER A 442 20.65 18.58 11.19
CA SER A 442 21.57 17.62 10.58
C SER A 442 20.99 16.20 10.57
N SER A 443 20.39 15.75 11.68
CA SER A 443 19.70 14.46 11.76
C SER A 443 18.51 14.36 10.80
N ALA A 444 17.73 15.43 10.65
CA ALA A 444 16.62 15.46 9.70
C ALA A 444 17.13 15.36 8.25
N ALA A 445 18.21 16.06 7.91
CA ALA A 445 18.84 15.99 6.60
C ALA A 445 19.41 14.59 6.30
N ALA A 446 20.11 13.96 7.25
CA ALA A 446 20.59 12.59 7.12
C ALA A 446 19.43 11.60 6.87
N THR A 447 18.33 11.76 7.61
CA THR A 447 17.12 10.93 7.47
C THR A 447 16.53 11.07 6.06
N ALA A 448 16.43 12.29 5.53
CA ALA A 448 15.94 12.55 4.19
C ALA A 448 16.81 11.91 3.09
N GLU A 449 18.14 11.95 3.24
CA GLU A 449 19.06 11.31 2.29
C GLU A 449 18.94 9.78 2.31
N VAL A 450 18.80 9.18 3.50
CA VAL A 450 18.60 7.73 3.62
C VAL A 450 17.25 7.31 3.03
N GLU A 451 16.20 8.10 3.25
CA GLU A 451 14.88 7.88 2.65
C GLU A 451 14.93 7.93 1.12
N ARG A 452 15.68 8.88 0.55
CA ARG A 452 15.91 8.99 -0.89
C ARG A 452 16.60 7.73 -1.45
N LEU A 453 17.63 7.23 -0.76
CA LEU A 453 18.32 5.99 -1.13
C LEU A 453 17.38 4.77 -1.02
N ALA A 454 16.55 4.69 0.02
CA ALA A 454 15.60 3.59 0.21
C ALA A 454 14.54 3.54 -0.91
N ARG A 455 14.05 4.70 -1.36
CA ARG A 455 13.09 4.82 -2.46
C ARG A 455 13.67 4.37 -3.80
N ALA A 456 14.94 4.67 -4.05
CA ALA A 456 15.63 4.25 -5.26
C ALA A 456 16.09 2.78 -5.24
N GLY A 457 16.25 2.20 -4.04
CA GLY A 457 16.77 0.84 -3.88
C GLY A 457 15.84 -0.27 -4.36
N SER A 458 16.40 -1.46 -4.57
CA SER A 458 15.61 -2.67 -4.81
C SER A 458 14.92 -3.16 -3.52
N PRO A 459 13.91 -4.04 -3.59
CA PRO A 459 13.34 -4.67 -2.38
C PRO A 459 14.38 -5.38 -1.52
N ALA A 460 15.35 -6.06 -2.14
CA ALA A 460 16.43 -6.76 -1.43
C ALA A 460 17.36 -5.76 -0.70
N GLU A 461 17.70 -4.65 -1.36
CA GLU A 461 18.51 -3.59 -0.78
C GLU A 461 17.80 -2.91 0.39
N ARG A 462 16.52 -2.54 0.24
CA ARG A 462 15.71 -1.99 1.35
C ARG A 462 15.67 -2.94 2.55
N GLY A 463 15.55 -4.24 2.32
CA GLY A 463 15.61 -5.23 3.38
C GLY A 463 16.97 -5.26 4.10
N ALA A 464 18.07 -5.09 3.36
CA ALA A 464 19.41 -5.00 3.94
C ALA A 464 19.61 -3.68 4.72
N MET A 465 19.10 -2.57 4.20
CA MET A 465 19.09 -1.26 4.88
C MET A 465 18.37 -1.35 6.23
N ALA A 466 17.17 -1.92 6.27
CA ALA A 466 16.39 -2.09 7.50
C ALA A 466 17.15 -2.91 8.56
N ARG A 467 17.79 -4.02 8.17
CA ARG A 467 18.63 -4.83 9.07
C ARG A 467 19.85 -4.06 9.57
N ALA A 468 20.47 -3.27 8.70
CA ALA A 468 21.63 -2.47 9.06
C ALA A 468 21.26 -1.39 10.09
N PHE A 469 20.16 -0.67 9.85
CA PHE A 469 19.59 0.30 10.79
C PHE A 469 19.29 -0.34 12.15
N ARG A 470 18.56 -1.47 12.17
CA ARG A 470 18.21 -2.20 13.41
C ARG A 470 19.45 -2.62 14.19
N ARG A 471 20.45 -3.20 13.52
CA ARG A 471 21.72 -3.61 14.15
C ARG A 471 22.46 -2.42 14.73
N SER A 472 22.56 -1.31 14.01
CA SER A 472 23.18 -0.09 14.51
C SER A 472 22.45 0.48 15.73
N THR A 473 21.12 0.53 15.74
CA THR A 473 20.36 0.99 16.93
C THR A 473 20.61 0.08 18.16
N ALA A 474 20.72 -1.24 17.96
CA ALA A 474 21.09 -2.15 19.05
C ALA A 474 22.53 -1.91 19.55
N TRP A 475 23.45 -1.57 18.64
CA TRP A 475 24.81 -1.17 19.01
C TRP A 475 24.85 0.16 19.77
N GLU A 476 24.00 1.14 19.43
CA GLU A 476 23.89 2.39 20.21
C GLU A 476 23.54 2.09 21.68
N LEU A 477 22.53 1.25 21.91
CA LEU A 477 22.16 0.81 23.27
C LEU A 477 23.32 0.11 23.98
N ALA A 478 24.02 -0.79 23.29
CA ALA A 478 25.18 -1.48 23.84
C ALA A 478 26.30 -0.50 24.18
N PHE A 479 26.51 0.52 23.34
CA PHE A 479 27.50 1.58 23.53
C PHE A 479 27.19 2.43 24.76
N PHE A 480 25.93 2.81 24.99
CA PHE A 480 25.54 3.51 26.24
C PHE A 480 25.62 2.63 27.49
N ARG A 481 25.45 1.30 27.37
CA ARG A 481 25.58 0.36 28.51
C ARG A 481 27.02 0.06 28.89
N MET A 482 27.93 0.10 27.91
CA MET A 482 29.33 -0.30 28.04
C MET A 482 30.07 0.32 29.24
N PRO A 483 29.97 1.64 29.54
CA PRO A 483 30.76 2.26 30.60
C PRO A 483 30.48 1.71 32.00
N LEU A 484 29.31 1.10 32.20
CA LEU A 484 28.86 0.53 33.47
C LEU A 484 28.86 -1.01 33.47
N ALA A 485 29.28 -1.64 32.37
CA ALA A 485 29.41 -3.09 32.28
C ALA A 485 30.68 -3.54 33.01
N ALA A 486 30.60 -4.65 33.75
CA ALA A 486 31.79 -5.24 34.35
C ALA A 486 32.80 -5.65 33.25
N PRO A 487 34.11 -5.42 33.42
CA PRO A 487 35.10 -5.79 32.41
C PRO A 487 35.03 -7.29 32.12
N ALA A 488 34.90 -7.65 30.84
CA ALA A 488 34.90 -9.04 30.43
C ALA A 488 36.23 -9.70 30.83
N ALA A 489 36.17 -10.80 31.58
CA ALA A 489 37.37 -11.56 31.95
C ALA A 489 38.13 -11.98 30.69
N ALA A 490 39.43 -11.71 30.64
CA ALA A 490 40.30 -12.11 29.53
C ALA A 490 40.17 -13.63 29.29
N PRO A 491 40.06 -14.10 28.02
CA PRO A 491 39.98 -15.53 27.75
C PRO A 491 41.30 -16.19 28.19
N ALA A 492 41.20 -17.14 29.13
CA ALA A 492 42.34 -17.92 29.59
C ALA A 492 42.98 -18.65 28.41
N ALA A 493 44.28 -18.45 28.21
CA ALA A 493 45.06 -19.13 27.19
C ALA A 493 44.92 -20.66 27.37
N ALA A 494 44.34 -21.33 26.37
CA ALA A 494 44.21 -22.78 26.36
C ALA A 494 45.60 -23.42 26.35
N ALA A 495 45.90 -24.22 27.38
CA ALA A 495 47.09 -25.04 27.45
C ALA A 495 47.11 -26.07 26.30
N PRO A 496 48.28 -26.42 25.73
CA PRO A 496 48.36 -27.35 24.62
C PRO A 496 47.98 -28.77 25.06
N ALA A 497 47.05 -29.37 24.31
CA ALA A 497 46.61 -30.75 24.52
C ALA A 497 47.71 -31.77 24.15
N ALA A 498 47.94 -32.74 25.03
CA ALA A 498 48.84 -33.87 24.84
C ALA A 498 48.36 -34.83 23.72
N PRO A 499 49.26 -35.57 23.05
CA PRO A 499 48.92 -36.36 21.88
C PRO A 499 48.13 -37.63 22.24
N ALA A 500 47.10 -37.92 21.44
CA ALA A 500 46.25 -39.09 21.58
C ALA A 500 46.99 -40.40 21.24
N ALA A 501 46.93 -41.36 22.16
CA ALA A 501 47.36 -42.74 21.94
C ALA A 501 46.46 -43.43 20.91
N GLY A 502 47.07 -44.03 19.89
CA GLY A 502 46.39 -44.82 18.86
C GLY A 502 45.72 -46.07 19.44
N ARG A 503 44.56 -46.42 18.87
CA ARG A 503 43.92 -47.72 19.06
C ARG A 503 44.19 -48.57 17.83
N ASP A 504 44.83 -49.70 18.09
CA ASP A 504 45.02 -50.82 17.18
C ASP A 504 43.67 -51.42 16.74
N SER A 505 43.61 -51.84 15.48
CA SER A 505 42.58 -52.70 14.92
C SER A 505 43.13 -54.12 14.74
N ALA A 506 42.50 -55.09 15.40
CA ALA A 506 42.42 -56.49 15.01
C ALA A 506 41.00 -56.99 15.28
#